data_AF-A0A3Q0J5N0-F1
#
_entry.id   AF-A0A3Q0J5N0-F1
#
_cell.length_a   1.000
_cell.length_b   1.000
_cell.length_c   1.000
_cell.angle_alpha   90.00
_cell.angle_beta   90.00
_cell.angle_gamma   90.00
#
_symmetry.space_group_name_H-M   'P 1'
#
loop_
_entity.id
_entity.type
_entity.pdbx_description
1 polymer ?
#
loop_
_entity_poly.entity_id
_entity_poly.type
_entity_poly.pdbx_seq_one_letter_code
_entity_poly.pdbx_strand_id
1 'polypeptide(L)'
;MGGTSDPYVKVYLLPDKKKKFETKVHRKTLNPVFNETFVFKGVPYADAMNKTLVFAIFDFDRFSKHDQIGEVKVALCQIDLAQTIEEWRELQSVEGEGGQDNKLGDICFSLRYVPTAGKLTVVILEAKNLKKMDVGGLSDPYVKIALMQNGKRLKKKKTSIKKCTLNPYYNESFTFEVPFEQIQVGGNVN
;
A
#
# COMPACT_ATOMS: atom_id res chain seq x y z
N MET A 1 -26.81 3.25 -13.49
CA MET A 1 -26.67 2.84 -12.08
C MET A 1 -25.76 3.86 -11.41
N GLY A 2 -26.28 4.70 -10.52
CA GLY A 2 -25.47 5.71 -9.81
C GLY A 2 -24.75 5.06 -8.64
N GLY A 3 -23.43 4.94 -8.72
CA GLY A 3 -22.59 4.56 -7.60
C GLY A 3 -22.58 5.68 -6.55
N THR A 4 -22.61 5.33 -5.27
CA THR A 4 -22.41 6.26 -4.17
C THR A 4 -21.06 5.95 -3.51
N SER A 5 -20.28 6.98 -3.19
CA SER A 5 -19.05 6.85 -2.42
C SER A 5 -19.26 7.20 -0.95
N ASP A 6 -18.34 6.78 -0.10
CA ASP A 6 -18.20 7.16 1.30
C ASP A 6 -16.96 8.07 1.49
N PRO A 7 -16.96 9.32 0.96
CA PRO A 7 -15.76 10.14 0.91
C PRO A 7 -15.28 10.63 2.28
N TYR A 8 -13.96 10.72 2.41
CA TYR A 8 -13.25 11.42 3.49
C TYR A 8 -11.91 11.98 3.00
N VAL A 9 -11.37 12.99 3.70
CA VAL A 9 -10.15 13.70 3.28
C VAL A 9 -9.05 13.48 4.30
N LYS A 10 -7.86 13.14 3.82
CA LYS A 10 -6.62 13.18 4.60
C LYS A 10 -5.88 14.49 4.32
N VAL A 11 -5.48 15.19 5.37
CA VAL A 11 -4.78 16.47 5.30
C VAL A 11 -3.40 16.33 5.95
N TYR A 12 -2.33 16.67 5.22
CA TYR A 12 -0.96 16.56 5.71
C TYR A 12 0.00 17.52 4.99
N LEU A 13 1.19 17.73 5.56
CA LEU A 13 2.22 18.62 5.00
C LEU A 13 3.39 17.81 4.46
N LEU A 14 3.76 17.99 3.19
CA LEU A 14 5.02 17.47 2.65
C LEU A 14 6.20 18.39 3.03
N PRO A 15 7.42 17.85 3.23
CA PRO A 15 7.77 16.42 3.10
C PRO A 15 7.39 15.55 4.31
N ASP A 16 6.91 16.14 5.41
CA ASP A 16 6.59 15.41 6.64
C ASP A 16 5.27 14.63 6.57
N LYS A 17 5.34 13.41 6.04
CA LYS A 17 4.18 12.49 5.99
C LYS A 17 3.80 11.90 7.36
N LYS A 18 4.42 12.26 8.49
CA LYS A 18 4.10 11.64 9.80
C LYS A 18 2.85 12.22 10.43
N LYS A 19 2.69 13.54 10.42
CA LYS A 19 1.49 14.22 10.97
C LYS A 19 0.41 14.30 9.89
N LYS A 20 -0.70 13.58 10.11
CA LYS A 20 -1.87 13.58 9.24
C LYS A 20 -3.13 13.79 10.06
N PHE A 21 -4.07 14.53 9.49
CA PHE A 21 -5.43 14.65 9.98
C PHE A 21 -6.38 13.97 8.98
N GLU A 22 -7.50 13.47 9.47
CA GLU A 22 -8.53 12.84 8.65
C GLU A 22 -9.88 13.44 9.04
N THR A 23 -10.72 13.75 8.05
CA THR A 23 -12.11 14.13 8.29
C THR A 23 -12.94 12.90 8.68
N LYS A 24 -14.17 13.14 9.11
CA LYS A 24 -15.19 12.11 9.20
C LYS A 24 -15.50 11.56 7.80
N VAL A 25 -15.92 10.30 7.78
CA VAL A 25 -16.45 9.63 6.58
C VAL A 25 -17.90 10.02 6.40
N HIS A 26 -18.22 10.59 5.24
CA HIS A 26 -19.60 10.90 4.87
C HIS A 26 -20.14 9.77 4.01
N ARG A 27 -21.18 9.07 4.47
CA ARG A 27 -21.67 7.88 3.77
C ARG A 27 -22.58 8.22 2.60
N LYS A 28 -22.42 7.46 1.51
CA LYS A 28 -23.28 7.43 0.32
C LYS A 28 -23.54 8.82 -0.27
N THR A 29 -22.48 9.62 -0.44
CA THR A 29 -22.56 10.96 -1.02
C THR A 29 -21.42 11.21 -1.99
N LEU A 30 -21.71 11.91 -3.10
CA LEU A 30 -20.72 12.43 -4.04
C LEU A 30 -20.43 13.92 -3.81
N ASN A 31 -21.18 14.58 -2.92
CA ASN A 31 -21.04 15.99 -2.58
C ASN A 31 -20.97 16.14 -1.05
N PRO A 32 -19.90 15.65 -0.40
CA PRO A 32 -19.75 15.78 1.04
C PRO A 32 -19.50 17.24 1.45
N VAL A 33 -20.12 17.65 2.55
CA VAL A 33 -19.84 18.93 3.22
C VAL A 33 -19.18 18.61 4.56
N PHE A 34 -17.86 18.77 4.65
CA PHE A 34 -17.09 18.37 5.82
C PHE A 34 -17.15 19.41 6.95
N ASN A 35 -16.88 20.70 6.64
CA ASN A 35 -16.81 21.80 7.61
C ASN A 35 -15.94 21.48 8.85
N GLU A 36 -14.79 20.84 8.63
CA GLU A 36 -13.82 20.51 9.67
C GLU A 36 -12.58 21.40 9.59
N THR A 37 -12.01 21.76 10.75
CA THR A 37 -10.82 22.60 10.84
C THR A 37 -9.67 21.83 11.48
N PHE A 38 -8.49 21.90 10.86
CA PHE A 38 -7.28 21.24 11.36
C PHE A 38 -6.18 22.27 11.61
N VAL A 39 -5.40 22.08 12.68
CA VAL A 39 -4.34 23.01 13.08
C VAL A 39 -3.00 22.28 13.13
N PHE A 40 -2.08 22.66 12.25
CA PHE A 40 -0.70 22.17 12.26
C PHE A 40 0.14 22.97 13.26
N LYS A 41 0.23 22.47 14.50
CA LYS A 41 1.06 23.11 15.55
C LYS A 41 2.55 22.84 15.37
N GLY A 42 3.35 23.86 15.67
CA GLY A 42 4.82 23.76 15.70
C GLY A 42 5.47 23.81 14.32
N VAL A 43 4.87 24.54 13.37
CA VAL A 43 5.45 24.82 12.06
C VAL A 43 5.89 26.29 12.03
N PRO A 44 7.19 26.59 12.16
CA PRO A 44 7.71 27.95 12.00
C PRO A 44 7.36 28.51 10.61
N TYR A 45 7.14 29.83 10.53
CA TYR A 45 6.79 30.47 9.25
C TYR A 45 7.87 30.26 8.17
N ALA A 46 9.15 30.33 8.55
CA ALA A 46 10.27 30.05 7.65
C ALA A 46 10.24 28.62 7.07
N ASP A 47 9.81 27.64 7.87
CA ASP A 47 9.69 26.25 7.42
C ASP A 47 8.42 26.01 6.60
N ALA A 48 7.37 26.80 6.85
CA ALA A 48 6.10 26.68 6.12
C ALA A 48 6.29 26.93 4.63
N MET A 49 7.12 27.90 4.25
CA MET A 49 7.40 28.25 2.84
C MET A 49 7.96 27.07 2.03
N ASN A 50 8.66 26.14 2.67
CA ASN A 50 9.23 24.95 2.02
C ASN A 50 8.32 23.73 2.09
N LYS A 51 7.05 23.90 2.49
CA LYS A 51 6.08 22.81 2.64
C LYS A 51 4.96 22.90 1.62
N THR A 52 4.40 21.73 1.34
CA THR A 52 3.22 21.59 0.48
C THR A 52 2.09 20.99 1.30
N LEU A 53 0.99 21.71 1.44
CA LEU A 53 -0.25 21.19 2.02
C LEU A 53 -0.93 20.27 1.03
N VAL A 54 -1.29 19.08 1.46
CA VAL A 54 -1.93 18.06 0.62
C VAL A 54 -3.27 17.70 1.20
N PHE A 55 -4.30 17.78 0.36
CA PHE A 55 -5.64 17.26 0.59
C PHE A 55 -5.81 16.03 -0.29
N ALA A 56 -5.80 14.83 0.31
CA ALA A 56 -6.00 13.58 -0.41
C ALA A 56 -7.39 13.02 -0.10
N ILE A 57 -8.23 12.89 -1.12
CA ILE A 57 -9.62 12.48 -0.99
C ILE A 57 -9.68 10.97 -1.22
N PHE A 58 -10.33 10.24 -0.32
CA PHE A 58 -10.49 8.81 -0.36
C PHE A 58 -11.96 8.41 -0.29
N ASP A 59 -12.29 7.29 -0.92
CA ASP A 59 -13.52 6.54 -0.74
C ASP A 59 -13.32 5.47 0.35
N PHE A 60 -14.11 5.52 1.41
CA PHE A 60 -14.03 4.55 2.49
C PHE A 60 -14.70 3.24 2.11
N ASP A 61 -13.97 2.14 2.29
CA ASP A 61 -14.50 0.79 2.11
C ASP A 61 -14.42 0.00 3.40
N ARG A 62 -15.52 -0.67 3.77
CA ARG A 62 -15.57 -1.47 5.01
C ARG A 62 -14.72 -2.75 4.94
N PHE A 63 -14.63 -3.36 3.76
CA PHE A 63 -14.03 -4.69 3.59
C PHE A 63 -12.89 -4.74 2.58
N SER A 64 -12.61 -3.62 1.92
CA SER A 64 -11.52 -3.43 0.97
C SER A 64 -10.63 -2.26 1.39
N LYS A 65 -9.51 -2.10 0.69
CA LYS A 65 -8.65 -0.95 0.86
C LYS A 65 -9.38 0.28 0.31
N HIS A 66 -9.29 1.40 1.02
CA HIS A 66 -9.89 2.66 0.59
C HIS A 66 -9.26 3.16 -0.71
N ASP A 67 -10.09 3.54 -1.66
CA ASP A 67 -9.66 4.03 -2.97
C ASP A 67 -9.40 5.54 -2.91
N GLN A 68 -8.24 5.98 -3.39
CA GLN A 68 -7.96 7.41 -3.46
C GLN A 68 -8.63 7.97 -4.71
N ILE A 69 -9.58 8.89 -4.51
CA ILE A 69 -10.34 9.55 -5.59
C ILE A 69 -9.45 10.57 -6.30
N GLY A 70 -8.65 11.31 -5.54
CA GLY A 70 -7.74 12.33 -6.07
C GLY A 70 -7.03 13.10 -4.98
N GLU A 71 -6.21 14.07 -5.37
CA GLU A 71 -5.56 14.98 -4.42
C GLU A 71 -5.40 16.40 -4.94
N VAL A 72 -5.26 17.34 -4.01
CA VAL A 72 -4.86 18.72 -4.27
C VAL A 72 -3.58 18.99 -3.49
N LYS A 73 -2.57 19.50 -4.17
CA LYS A 73 -1.30 19.95 -3.58
C LYS A 73 -1.23 21.47 -3.65
N VAL A 74 -0.90 22.07 -2.53
CA VAL A 74 -0.82 23.52 -2.38
C VAL A 74 0.54 23.86 -1.78
N ALA A 75 1.45 24.37 -2.60
CA ALA A 75 2.74 24.85 -2.12
C ALA A 75 2.52 26.13 -1.31
N LEU A 76 2.88 26.11 -0.03
CA LEU A 76 2.58 27.23 0.87
C LEU A 76 3.35 28.50 0.52
N CYS A 77 4.46 28.42 -0.24
CA CYS A 77 5.16 29.58 -0.78
C CYS A 77 4.39 30.33 -1.88
N GLN A 78 3.40 29.70 -2.50
CA GLN A 78 2.57 30.32 -3.55
C GLN A 78 1.36 31.07 -2.97
N ILE A 79 1.22 31.04 -1.65
CA ILE A 79 0.03 31.49 -0.94
C ILE A 79 0.41 32.54 0.10
N ASP A 80 -0.37 33.62 0.15
CA ASP A 80 -0.30 34.57 1.26
C ASP A 80 -1.00 34.00 2.51
N LEU A 81 -0.19 33.43 3.42
CA LEU A 81 -0.66 32.87 4.68
C LEU A 81 -1.19 33.91 5.68
N ALA A 82 -1.01 35.21 5.43
CA ALA A 82 -1.56 36.26 6.28
C ALA A 82 -3.07 36.49 6.04
N GLN A 83 -3.60 35.95 4.93
CA GLN A 83 -5.00 36.08 4.56
C GLN A 83 -5.71 34.71 4.58
N THR A 84 -6.99 34.73 4.94
CA THR A 84 -7.85 33.55 4.77
C THR A 84 -8.15 33.37 3.29
N ILE A 85 -7.88 32.18 2.76
CA ILE A 85 -8.12 31.84 1.36
C ILE A 85 -9.20 30.77 1.29
N GLU A 86 -10.19 31.03 0.44
CA GLU A 86 -11.32 30.14 0.16
C GLU A 86 -11.50 30.07 -1.36
N GLU A 87 -11.11 28.94 -1.97
CA GLU A 87 -11.12 28.78 -3.42
C GLU A 87 -11.42 27.33 -3.82
N TRP A 88 -11.97 27.16 -5.02
CA TRP A 88 -12.16 25.85 -5.63
C TRP A 88 -10.87 25.40 -6.32
N ARG A 89 -10.50 24.14 -6.10
CA ARG A 89 -9.36 23.49 -6.77
C ARG A 89 -9.84 22.19 -7.40
N GLU A 90 -9.42 21.94 -8.64
CA GLU A 90 -9.68 20.67 -9.31
C GLU A 90 -8.82 19.56 -8.68
N LEU A 91 -9.42 18.38 -8.50
CA LEU A 91 -8.70 17.21 -8.03
C LEU A 91 -7.76 16.72 -9.12
N GLN A 92 -6.49 16.53 -8.77
CA GLN A 92 -5.51 15.90 -9.63
C GLN A 92 -5.51 14.39 -9.38
N SER A 93 -5.24 13.63 -10.45
CA SER A 93 -5.00 12.20 -10.33
C SER A 93 -3.69 11.96 -9.57
N VAL A 94 -3.65 10.88 -8.80
CA VAL A 94 -2.49 10.51 -7.96
C VAL A 94 -1.30 9.99 -8.79
N GLU A 95 -1.44 9.95 -10.12
CA GLU A 95 -0.44 9.41 -11.05
C GLU A 95 0.72 10.40 -11.32
N GLY A 96 0.71 11.59 -10.71
CA GLY A 96 1.78 12.59 -10.81
C GLY A 96 2.55 12.78 -9.50
N GLU A 97 3.78 12.25 -9.47
CA GLU A 97 4.85 12.60 -8.54
C GLU A 97 4.73 12.06 -7.08
N GLY A 98 5.37 10.90 -6.86
CA GLY A 98 6.08 10.61 -5.60
C GLY A 98 5.30 9.96 -4.45
N GLY A 99 4.11 9.41 -4.71
CA GLY A 99 3.22 8.90 -3.66
C GLY A 99 2.88 7.40 -3.68
N GLN A 100 2.71 6.80 -4.86
CA GLN A 100 2.21 5.41 -4.99
C GLN A 100 3.15 4.45 -5.74
N ASP A 101 4.27 4.91 -6.30
CA ASP A 101 5.12 4.11 -7.22
C ASP A 101 5.95 2.95 -6.62
N ASN A 102 5.92 2.76 -5.31
CA ASN A 102 6.71 1.72 -4.64
C ASN A 102 5.91 0.55 -4.05
N LYS A 103 4.59 0.47 -4.27
CA LYS A 103 3.83 -0.71 -3.85
C LYS A 103 3.98 -1.84 -4.87
N LEU A 104 4.70 -2.89 -4.48
CA LEU A 104 4.95 -4.07 -5.31
C LEU A 104 3.80 -5.09 -5.30
N GLY A 105 2.85 -4.92 -4.38
CA GLY A 105 1.71 -5.81 -4.13
C GLY A 105 1.88 -6.65 -2.86
N ASP A 106 0.85 -7.43 -2.54
CA ASP A 106 0.78 -8.29 -1.35
C ASP A 106 0.66 -9.77 -1.75
N ILE A 107 1.19 -10.69 -0.96
CA ILE A 107 1.06 -12.14 -1.15
C ILE A 107 0.55 -12.83 0.13
N CYS A 108 -0.38 -13.76 -0.03
CA CYS A 108 -0.97 -14.58 1.01
C CYS A 108 -0.47 -16.03 0.88
N PHE A 109 0.05 -16.60 1.97
CA PHE A 109 0.57 -17.97 2.01
C PHE A 109 0.42 -18.58 3.40
N SER A 110 0.54 -19.90 3.48
CA SER A 110 0.52 -20.67 4.73
C SER A 110 1.79 -21.52 4.85
N LEU A 111 2.31 -21.62 6.07
CA LEU A 111 3.47 -22.44 6.41
C LEU A 111 3.08 -23.44 7.50
N ARG A 112 3.51 -24.69 7.34
CA ARG A 112 3.38 -25.73 8.37
C ARG A 112 4.65 -26.55 8.42
N TYR A 113 5.25 -26.66 9.60
CA TYR A 113 6.39 -27.55 9.82
C TYR A 113 6.01 -28.70 10.76
N VAL A 114 6.42 -29.91 10.41
CA VAL A 114 6.24 -31.12 11.21
C VAL A 114 7.63 -31.64 11.61
N PRO A 115 8.10 -31.38 12.85
CA PRO A 115 9.44 -31.75 13.31
C PRO A 115 9.75 -33.24 13.18
N THR A 116 8.81 -34.08 13.62
CA THR A 116 8.97 -35.55 13.62
C THR A 116 9.20 -36.12 12.22
N ALA A 117 8.65 -35.47 11.19
CA ALA A 117 8.80 -35.89 9.80
C ALA A 117 9.86 -35.09 9.04
N GLY A 118 10.43 -34.03 9.65
CA GLY A 118 11.29 -33.08 8.96
C GLY A 118 10.64 -32.44 7.73
N LYS A 119 9.32 -32.14 7.76
CA LYS A 119 8.57 -31.66 6.59
C LYS A 119 8.07 -30.24 6.78
N LEU A 120 8.49 -29.34 5.87
CA LEU A 120 7.97 -27.99 5.72
C LEU A 120 7.02 -27.94 4.52
N THR A 121 5.74 -27.68 4.79
CA THR A 121 4.73 -27.43 3.77
C THR A 121 4.52 -25.92 3.61
N VAL A 122 4.59 -25.45 2.37
CA VAL A 122 4.36 -24.07 1.95
C VAL A 122 3.18 -24.05 1.00
N VAL A 123 2.08 -23.40 1.37
CA VAL A 123 0.91 -23.23 0.50
C VAL A 123 0.86 -21.78 0.03
N ILE A 124 0.98 -21.57 -1.27
CA ILE A 124 0.82 -20.25 -1.89
C ILE A 124 -0.66 -20.08 -2.22
N LEU A 125 -1.34 -19.14 -1.59
CA LEU A 125 -2.79 -18.96 -1.74
C LEU A 125 -3.08 -17.99 -2.88
N GLU A 126 -2.73 -16.72 -2.73
CA GLU A 126 -3.02 -15.67 -3.71
C GLU A 126 -2.06 -14.49 -3.55
N ALA A 127 -2.03 -13.60 -4.53
CA ALA A 127 -1.45 -12.27 -4.40
C ALA A 127 -2.45 -11.21 -4.87
N LYS A 128 -2.28 -9.97 -4.43
CA LYS A 128 -3.16 -8.85 -4.81
C LYS A 128 -2.39 -7.56 -5.01
N ASN A 129 -2.96 -6.68 -5.84
CA ASN A 129 -2.41 -5.36 -6.13
C ASN A 129 -0.95 -5.39 -6.61
N LEU A 130 -0.58 -6.39 -7.39
CA LEU A 130 0.78 -6.50 -7.93
C LEU A 130 1.11 -5.29 -8.82
N LYS A 131 2.38 -4.86 -8.77
CA LYS A 131 2.86 -3.78 -9.64
C LYS A 131 2.80 -4.22 -11.11
N LYS A 132 2.25 -3.35 -11.96
CA LYS A 132 2.22 -3.52 -13.42
C LYS A 132 3.66 -3.48 -13.94
N MET A 133 4.12 -4.58 -14.52
CA MET A 133 5.45 -4.66 -15.12
C MET A 133 5.44 -4.63 -16.65
N ASP A 134 4.30 -4.98 -17.28
CA ASP A 134 4.18 -5.04 -18.73
C ASP A 134 3.53 -3.77 -19.31
N VAL A 135 3.92 -3.41 -20.53
CA VAL A 135 3.50 -2.19 -21.27
C VAL A 135 1.96 -2.12 -21.46
N GLY A 136 1.26 -3.25 -21.33
CA GLY A 136 -0.21 -3.36 -21.39
C GLY A 136 -0.95 -3.19 -20.06
N GLY A 137 -0.26 -2.88 -18.97
CA GLY A 137 -0.89 -2.56 -17.67
C GLY A 137 -1.40 -3.75 -16.84
N LEU A 138 -1.03 -4.98 -17.22
CA LEU A 138 -1.23 -6.21 -16.42
C LEU A 138 0.11 -6.91 -16.24
N SER A 139 0.12 -8.11 -15.67
CA SER A 139 1.33 -8.93 -15.50
C SER A 139 1.01 -10.42 -15.61
N ASP A 140 2.02 -11.24 -15.84
CA ASP A 140 1.93 -12.71 -15.83
C ASP A 140 2.60 -13.31 -14.56
N PRO A 141 2.04 -13.08 -13.36
CA PRO A 141 2.73 -13.40 -12.11
C PRO A 141 2.86 -14.92 -11.85
N TYR A 142 4.02 -15.29 -11.31
CA TYR A 142 4.28 -16.59 -10.70
C TYR A 142 5.16 -16.43 -9.46
N VAL A 143 5.04 -17.35 -8.51
CA VAL A 143 5.82 -17.32 -7.26
C VAL A 143 6.91 -18.37 -7.34
N LYS A 144 8.14 -17.97 -7.02
CA LYS A 144 9.30 -18.87 -6.91
C LYS A 144 9.66 -19.03 -5.45
N ILE A 145 9.63 -20.26 -4.97
CA ILE A 145 9.97 -20.62 -3.60
C ILE A 145 11.40 -21.17 -3.61
N ALA A 146 12.29 -20.58 -2.83
CA ALA A 146 13.68 -21.03 -2.70
C ALA A 146 14.00 -21.31 -1.23
N LEU A 147 14.41 -22.54 -0.94
CA LEU A 147 14.94 -22.91 0.37
C LEU A 147 16.42 -22.55 0.41
N MET A 148 16.81 -21.71 1.38
CA MET A 148 18.15 -21.19 1.55
C MET A 148 18.73 -21.69 2.87
N GLN A 149 20.00 -22.10 2.89
CA GLN A 149 20.76 -22.45 4.09
C GLN A 149 22.19 -21.91 3.96
N ASN A 150 22.66 -21.16 4.97
CA ASN A 150 24.00 -20.54 4.98
C ASN A 150 24.33 -19.77 3.69
N GLY A 151 23.37 -19.00 3.18
CA GLY A 151 23.52 -18.24 1.94
C GLY A 151 23.49 -19.07 0.64
N LYS A 152 23.45 -20.40 0.72
CA LYS A 152 23.35 -21.31 -0.44
C LYS A 152 21.91 -21.74 -0.69
N ARG A 153 21.52 -21.79 -1.96
CA ARG A 153 20.20 -22.25 -2.39
C ARG A 153 20.16 -23.77 -2.47
N LEU A 154 19.36 -24.42 -1.63
CA LEU A 154 19.21 -25.88 -1.56
C LEU A 154 18.20 -26.41 -2.58
N LYS A 155 16.96 -25.93 -2.50
CA LYS A 155 15.84 -26.40 -3.33
C LYS A 155 15.06 -25.22 -3.86
N LYS A 156 14.50 -25.36 -5.06
CA LYS A 156 13.66 -24.35 -5.71
C LYS A 156 12.39 -25.01 -6.23
N LYS A 157 11.24 -24.39 -5.97
CA LYS A 157 9.95 -24.73 -6.58
C LYS A 157 9.32 -23.46 -7.14
N LYS A 158 8.34 -23.59 -8.02
CA LYS A 158 7.60 -22.46 -8.58
C LYS A 158 6.13 -22.83 -8.76
N THR A 159 5.26 -21.84 -8.69
CA THR A 159 3.84 -22.00 -9.01
C THR A 159 3.60 -22.06 -10.51
N SER A 160 2.36 -22.38 -10.89
CA SER A 160 1.85 -22.04 -12.21
C SER A 160 1.92 -20.53 -12.47
N ILE A 161 2.02 -20.16 -13.75
CA ILE A 161 1.97 -18.77 -14.20
C ILE A 161 0.50 -18.40 -14.38
N LYS A 162 0.05 -17.30 -13.77
CA LYS A 162 -1.29 -16.74 -14.01
C LYS A 162 -1.14 -15.61 -15.00
N LYS A 163 -1.85 -15.67 -16.13
CA LYS A 163 -1.71 -14.69 -17.20
C LYS A 163 -2.56 -13.45 -16.95
N CYS A 164 -2.06 -12.30 -17.38
CA CYS A 164 -2.79 -11.04 -17.44
C CYS A 164 -3.58 -10.70 -16.16
N THR A 165 -2.94 -10.78 -14.98
CA THR A 165 -3.60 -10.48 -13.71
C THR A 165 -2.64 -9.84 -12.70
N LEU A 166 -3.15 -8.89 -11.92
CA LEU A 166 -2.47 -8.32 -10.76
C LEU A 166 -2.97 -8.92 -9.43
N ASN A 167 -3.96 -9.82 -9.50
CA ASN A 167 -4.56 -10.49 -8.35
C ASN A 167 -4.61 -12.01 -8.57
N PRO A 168 -3.46 -12.69 -8.71
CA PRO A 168 -3.43 -14.11 -9.03
C PRO A 168 -3.86 -14.98 -7.85
N TYR A 169 -4.72 -15.97 -8.13
CA TYR A 169 -5.08 -17.04 -7.20
C TYR A 169 -4.34 -18.33 -7.59
N TYR A 170 -3.54 -18.87 -6.68
CA TYR A 170 -2.70 -20.06 -6.88
C TYR A 170 -3.29 -21.28 -6.17
N ASN A 171 -3.44 -21.21 -4.85
CA ASN A 171 -3.75 -22.34 -3.96
C ASN A 171 -2.89 -23.59 -4.21
N GLU A 172 -1.58 -23.39 -4.35
CA GLU A 172 -0.62 -24.45 -4.67
C GLU A 172 0.23 -24.82 -3.45
N SER A 173 0.31 -26.11 -3.14
CA SER A 173 1.05 -26.64 -1.99
C SER A 173 2.40 -27.25 -2.39
N PHE A 174 3.44 -26.92 -1.65
CA PHE A 174 4.81 -27.37 -1.87
C PHE A 174 5.42 -27.90 -0.59
N THR A 175 5.94 -29.13 -0.64
CA THR A 175 6.63 -29.74 0.50
C THR A 175 8.14 -29.73 0.29
N PHE A 176 8.87 -29.39 1.36
CA PHE A 176 10.31 -29.49 1.48
C PHE A 176 10.66 -30.39 2.67
N GLU A 177 11.64 -31.25 2.47
CA GLU A 177 12.27 -32.01 3.54
C GLU A 177 13.38 -31.14 4.14
N VAL A 178 13.20 -30.76 5.41
CA VAL A 178 14.09 -29.94 6.21
C VAL A 178 14.23 -30.61 7.59
N PRO A 179 15.35 -31.30 7.86
CA PRO A 179 15.63 -31.87 9.17
C PRO A 179 15.55 -30.81 10.27
N PHE A 180 15.05 -31.21 11.45
CA PHE A 180 14.82 -30.29 12.56
C PHE A 180 16.07 -29.54 13.01
N GLU A 181 17.22 -30.21 13.00
CA GLU A 181 18.53 -29.64 13.34
C GLU A 181 18.88 -28.42 12.47
N GLN A 182 18.44 -28.40 11.21
CA GLN A 182 18.74 -27.30 10.28
C GLN A 182 17.87 -26.07 10.51
N ILE A 183 16.76 -26.19 11.26
CA ILE A 183 15.85 -25.08 11.58
C ILE A 183 16.30 -24.32 12.82
N GLN A 184 16.96 -24.98 13.78
CA GLN A 184 17.37 -24.35 15.05
C GLN A 184 18.61 -23.43 14.92
N VAL A 185 19.46 -23.64 13.92
CA VAL A 185 20.75 -22.91 13.79
C VAL A 185 20.56 -21.44 13.35
N GLY A 186 19.36 -21.04 12.89
CA GLY A 186 19.06 -19.65 12.53
C GLY A 186 18.82 -18.70 13.70
N GLY A 187 18.88 -19.16 14.95
CA GLY A 187 18.51 -18.40 16.16
C GLY A 187 19.64 -17.66 16.88
N ASN A 188 20.91 -17.87 16.54
CA ASN A 188 22.02 -17.18 17.20
C ASN A 188 22.52 -16.01 16.33
N VAL A 189 21.83 -14.89 16.45
CA VAL A 189 22.42 -13.57 16.20
C VAL A 189 23.16 -13.16 17.48
N ASN A 190 24.50 -13.14 17.42
CA ASN A 190 25.31 -12.30 18.30
C ASN A 190 25.20 -10.85 17.87
#